data_AF-A0A653YDJ4-F1
#
_entry.id   AF-A0A653YDJ4-F1
#
_cell.length_a   1.000
_cell.length_b   1.000
_cell.length_c   1.000
_cell.angle_alpha   90.00
_cell.angle_beta   90.00
_cell.angle_gamma   90.00
#
_symmetry.space_group_name_H-M   'P 1'
#
loop_
_entity.id
_entity.type
_entity.pdbx_description
1 polymer ?
#
loop_
_entity_poly.entity_id
_entity_poly.type
_entity_poly.pdbx_seq_one_letter_code
_entity_poly.pdbx_strand_id
1 'polypeptide(L)'
;MLVSDDQTIVVRSGARLLAHPPASIAGRIEVRGLGIIAMPYVVDIPIALLVRLGGQVPRMPEREARRIAGVDIPVLLLEPLQASAPLKVELALTHGILAA
;
A
#
# COMPACT_ATOMS: atom_id res chain seq x y z
N MET A 1 10.15 4.27 -6.33
CA MET A 1 11.19 3.93 -5.31
C MET A 1 10.53 3.18 -4.17
N LEU A 2 11.26 2.32 -3.45
CA LEU A 2 10.73 1.58 -2.30
C LEU A 2 10.53 2.50 -1.09
N VAL A 3 9.54 2.25 -0.24
CA VAL A 3 9.48 2.87 1.10
C VAL A 3 9.98 1.87 2.12
N SER A 4 9.34 0.70 2.19
CA SER A 4 9.60 -0.38 3.13
C SER A 4 9.12 -1.71 2.56
N ASP A 5 9.65 -2.80 3.09
CA ASP A 5 9.13 -4.16 2.94
C ASP A 5 8.94 -4.77 4.33
N ASP A 6 8.02 -5.74 4.46
CA ASP A 6 7.61 -6.43 5.69
C ASP A 6 7.00 -5.54 6.80
N GLN A 7 7.77 -4.58 7.32
CA GLN A 7 7.35 -3.67 8.38
C GLN A 7 7.40 -2.21 7.92
N THR A 8 6.35 -1.46 8.27
CA THR A 8 6.25 -0.03 7.95
C THR A 8 5.84 0.75 9.20
N ILE A 9 6.63 1.75 9.56
CA ILE A 9 6.27 2.73 10.58
C ILE A 9 5.32 3.73 9.94
N VAL A 10 4.16 3.95 10.57
CA VAL A 10 3.14 4.87 10.08
C VAL A 10 2.91 5.96 11.12
N VAL A 11 3.17 7.21 10.74
CA VAL A 11 3.05 8.37 11.63
C VAL A 11 1.99 9.32 11.09
N ARG A 12 1.11 9.79 11.98
CA ARG A 12 0.15 10.84 11.62
C ARG A 12 0.87 12.19 11.51
N SER A 13 0.65 12.88 10.39
CA SER A 13 1.04 14.27 10.18
C SER A 13 -0.19 15.07 9.74
N GLY A 14 -0.83 15.75 10.70
CA GLY A 14 -2.08 16.47 10.50
C GLY A 14 -3.22 15.55 10.02
N ALA A 15 -3.68 15.76 8.78
CA ALA A 15 -4.73 14.97 8.14
C ALA A 15 -4.18 13.81 7.28
N ARG A 16 -2.87 13.60 7.25
CA ARG A 16 -2.21 12.57 6.43
C ARG A 16 -1.48 11.56 7.30
N LEU A 17 -1.22 10.38 6.74
CA LEU A 17 -0.29 9.41 7.29
C LEU A 17 0.97 9.40 6.44
N LEU A 18 2.14 9.39 7.09
CA LEU A 18 3.44 9.24 6.45
C LEU A 18 3.99 7.84 6.73
N ALA A 19 4.50 7.18 5.69
CA ALA A 19 5.13 5.87 5.77
C ALA A 19 6.66 6.00 5.82
N HIS A 20 7.27 5.21 6.69
CA HIS A 20 8.72 5.21 6.94
C HIS A 20 9.20 3.77 7.21
N PRO A 21 10.36 3.32 6.69
CA PRO A 21 10.91 2.01 7.01
C PRO A 21 11.57 1.98 8.39
N PRO A 22 11.49 0.88 9.16
CA PRO A 22 12.39 0.69 10.29
C PRO A 22 13.86 0.71 9.84
N ALA A 23 14.74 1.35 10.64
CA ALA A 23 16.14 1.54 10.28
C ALA A 23 16.90 0.24 9.98
N SER A 24 16.52 -0.86 10.64
CA SER A 24 17.15 -2.18 10.46
C SER A 24 16.91 -2.81 9.09
N ILE A 25 15.86 -2.41 8.37
CA ILE A 25 15.44 -3.02 7.09
C ILE A 25 15.24 -1.99 5.97
N ALA A 26 15.65 -0.73 6.18
CA ALA A 26 15.52 0.33 5.19
C ALA A 26 16.25 -0.02 3.88
N GLY A 27 15.56 0.16 2.75
CA GLY A 27 16.12 -0.15 1.42
C GLY A 27 16.37 -1.64 1.17
N ARG A 28 15.71 -2.53 1.92
CA ARG A 28 15.79 -3.98 1.73
C ARG A 28 14.42 -4.55 1.35
N ILE A 29 14.42 -5.57 0.51
CA ILE A 29 13.25 -6.39 0.18
C ILE A 29 13.66 -7.87 0.19
N GLU A 30 12.82 -8.73 0.76
CA GLU A 30 12.99 -10.18 0.62
C GLU A 30 12.31 -10.68 -0.65
N VAL A 31 13.09 -11.23 -1.58
CA VAL A 31 12.56 -11.89 -2.77
C VAL A 31 12.76 -13.38 -2.62
N ARG A 32 11.65 -14.12 -2.43
CA ARG A 32 11.68 -15.58 -2.28
C ARG A 32 12.39 -16.23 -3.46
N GLY A 33 13.38 -17.08 -3.16
CA GLY A 33 14.25 -17.73 -4.15
C GLY A 33 15.50 -16.93 -4.54
N LEU A 34 15.59 -15.64 -4.18
CA LEU A 34 16.75 -14.77 -4.46
C LEU A 34 17.44 -14.27 -3.17
N GLY A 35 16.70 -14.18 -2.07
CA GLY A 35 17.19 -13.66 -0.78
C GLY A 35 16.87 -12.17 -0.59
N ILE A 36 17.66 -11.49 0.25
CA ILE A 36 17.45 -10.07 0.60
C ILE A 36 18.22 -9.18 -0.38
N ILE A 37 17.51 -8.29 -1.07
CA ILE A 37 18.06 -7.41 -2.12
C ILE A 37 18.06 -5.95 -1.65
N ALA A 38 19.12 -5.20 -1.98
CA ALA A 38 19.19 -3.76 -1.77
C ALA A 38 18.44 -2.99 -2.87
N MET A 39 17.61 -2.03 -2.49
CA MET A 39 16.81 -1.21 -3.41
C MET A 39 16.94 0.29 -3.08
N PRO A 40 16.93 1.18 -4.09
CA PRO A 40 16.74 2.60 -3.84
C PRO A 40 15.42 2.86 -3.10
N TYR A 41 15.49 3.61 -2.00
CA TYR A 41 14.34 3.87 -1.14
C TYR A 41 14.13 5.36 -0.84
N VAL A 42 12.92 5.68 -0.40
CA VAL A 42 12.47 6.99 0.05
C VAL A 42 11.79 6.87 1.40
N VAL A 43 11.69 7.99 2.12
CA VAL A 43 11.11 8.07 3.46
C VAL A 43 10.04 9.14 3.52
N ASP A 44 9.19 9.06 4.54
CA ASP A 44 8.17 10.05 4.88
C ASP A 44 7.18 10.37 3.75
N ILE A 45 6.77 9.32 3.02
CA ILE A 45 5.85 9.42 1.90
C ILE A 45 4.39 9.30 2.36
N PRO A 46 3.45 10.14 1.87
CA PRO A 46 2.04 10.03 2.21
C PRO A 46 1.40 8.70 1.78
N ILE A 47 0.61 8.10 2.67
CA ILE A 47 -0.22 6.93 2.36
C ILE A 47 -1.55 7.41 1.77
N ALA A 48 -1.83 7.04 0.52
CA ALA A 48 -3.05 7.43 -0.19
C ALA A 48 -4.09 6.30 -0.30
N LEU A 49 -3.65 5.04 -0.23
CA LEU A 49 -4.47 3.87 -0.52
C LEU A 49 -3.99 2.68 0.31
N LEU A 50 -4.93 1.89 0.84
CA LEU A 50 -4.67 0.59 1.44
C LEU A 50 -5.18 -0.49 0.49
N VAL A 51 -4.29 -1.34 -0.01
CA VAL A 51 -4.66 -2.49 -0.84
C VAL A 51 -4.71 -3.74 0.02
N ARG A 52 -5.87 -4.38 0.10
CA ARG A 52 -6.06 -5.65 0.79
C ARG A 52 -6.09 -6.77 -0.24
N LEU A 53 -5.13 -7.67 -0.14
CA LEU A 53 -4.97 -8.78 -1.07
C LEU A 53 -5.86 -9.97 -0.65
N GLY A 54 -6.59 -10.53 -1.60
CA GLY A 54 -7.44 -11.71 -1.44
C GLY A 54 -8.90 -11.39 -1.04
N GLY A 55 -9.65 -12.47 -0.78
CA GLY A 55 -11.09 -12.41 -0.55
C GLY A 55 -11.91 -12.36 -1.85
N GLN A 56 -13.23 -12.25 -1.73
CA GLN A 56 -14.12 -12.13 -2.89
C GLN A 56 -14.14 -10.67 -3.36
N VAL A 57 -13.50 -10.38 -4.49
CA VAL A 57 -13.49 -9.03 -5.09
C VAL A 57 -14.84 -8.79 -5.79
N PRO A 58 -15.64 -7.81 -5.37
CA PRO A 58 -16.94 -7.53 -5.99
C PRO A 58 -16.76 -6.88 -7.37
N ARG A 59 -17.77 -7.02 -8.25
CA ARG A 59 -17.76 -6.38 -9.57
C ARG A 59 -17.73 -4.86 -9.48
N MET A 60 -18.50 -4.29 -8.55
CA MET A 60 -18.47 -2.86 -8.20
C MET A 60 -17.94 -2.73 -6.79
N PRO A 61 -16.99 -1.82 -6.51
CA PRO A 61 -16.45 -1.65 -5.18
C PRO A 61 -17.45 -0.90 -4.28
N GLU A 62 -17.35 -1.16 -2.98
CA GLU A 62 -18.05 -0.39 -1.94
C GLU A 62 -17.11 0.70 -1.39
N ARG A 63 -17.68 1.76 -0.79
CA ARG A 63 -16.89 2.76 -0.07
C ARG A 63 -16.38 2.18 1.25
N GLU A 64 -15.19 1.61 1.22
CA GLU A 64 -14.50 1.13 2.42
C GLU A 64 -13.32 2.05 2.77
N ALA A 65 -13.17 2.34 4.06
CA ALA A 65 -12.00 3.02 4.60
C ALA A 65 -11.54 2.31 5.87
N ARG A 66 -10.22 2.29 6.10
CA ARG A 66 -9.61 1.80 7.33
C ARG A 66 -9.00 2.97 8.09
N ARG A 67 -9.40 3.15 9.34
CA ARG A 67 -8.81 4.14 10.23
C ARG A 67 -7.47 3.65 10.77
N ILE A 68 -6.40 4.39 10.50
CA ILE A 68 -5.04 4.13 11.01
C ILE A 68 -4.52 5.41 11.65
N ALA A 69 -4.05 5.32 12.89
CA ALA A 69 -3.59 6.49 13.68
C ALA A 69 -4.57 7.70 13.65
N GLY A 70 -5.88 7.44 13.53
CA GLY A 70 -6.91 8.48 13.50
C GLY A 70 -7.16 9.13 12.13
N VAL A 71 -6.59 8.61 11.04
CA VAL A 71 -6.86 9.04 9.66
C VAL A 71 -7.51 7.89 8.88
N ASP A 72 -8.58 8.17 8.16
CA ASP A 72 -9.25 7.18 7.30
C ASP A 72 -8.54 7.07 5.95
N ILE A 73 -8.14 5.84 5.61
CA ILE A 73 -7.47 5.52 4.34
C ILE A 73 -8.42 4.67 3.48
N PRO A 74 -8.68 5.04 2.21
CA PRO A 74 -9.48 4.23 1.29
C PRO A 74 -8.93 2.82 1.15
N VAL A 75 -9.82 1.82 1.10
CA VAL A 75 -9.45 0.41 0.95
C VAL A 75 -9.83 -0.10 -0.43
N LEU A 76 -8.88 -0.71 -1.14
CA LEU A 76 -9.09 -1.48 -2.35
C LEU A 76 -8.93 -2.97 -2.05
N LEU A 77 -9.97 -3.76 -2.29
CA LEU A 77 -9.85 -5.23 -2.36
C LEU A 77 -9.27 -5.62 -3.72
N LEU A 78 -8.27 -6.51 -3.73
CA LEU A 78 -7.56 -6.89 -4.95
C LEU A 78 -7.20 -8.37 -4.95
N GLU A 79 -7.40 -9.03 -6.09
CA GLU A 79 -6.88 -10.38 -6.34
C GLU A 79 -5.37 -10.29 -6.68
N PRO A 80 -4.46 -10.74 -5.80
CA PRO A 80 -3.02 -10.53 -5.96
C PRO A 80 -2.40 -11.22 -7.18
N LEU A 81 -2.95 -12.36 -7.61
CA LEU A 81 -2.31 -13.19 -8.66
C LEU A 81 -2.84 -12.91 -10.07
N GLN A 82 -3.75 -11.94 -10.22
CA GLN A 82 -4.17 -11.50 -11.53
C GLN A 82 -3.05 -10.68 -12.20
N ALA A 83 -2.75 -10.96 -13.47
CA ALA A 83 -1.70 -10.23 -14.21
C ALA A 83 -1.90 -8.70 -14.22
N SER A 84 -3.15 -8.23 -14.15
CA SER A 84 -3.49 -6.81 -14.11
C SER A 84 -3.50 -6.20 -12.70
N ALA A 85 -3.15 -6.95 -11.65
CA ALA A 85 -3.19 -6.47 -10.27
C ALA A 85 -2.37 -5.18 -10.06
N PRO A 86 -1.10 -5.07 -10.53
CA PRO A 86 -0.35 -3.82 -10.40
C PRO A 86 -1.02 -2.63 -11.10
N LEU A 87 -1.53 -2.85 -12.32
CA LEU A 87 -2.21 -1.80 -13.11
C LEU A 87 -3.49 -1.30 -12.42
N LYS A 88 -4.22 -2.18 -11.74
CA LYS A 88 -5.40 -1.78 -10.96
C LYS A 88 -5.05 -0.87 -9.79
N VAL A 89 -3.91 -1.11 -9.13
CA VAL A 89 -3.41 -0.23 -8.07
C VAL A 89 -3.05 1.14 -8.63
N GLU A 90 -2.35 1.20 -9.77
CA GLU A 90 -2.02 2.46 -10.45
C GLU A 90 -3.28 3.24 -10.86
N LEU A 91 -4.29 2.56 -11.42
CA LEU A 91 -5.56 3.16 -11.78
C LEU A 91 -6.30 3.71 -10.56
N ALA A 92 -6.33 2.96 -9.45
CA ALA A 92 -6.96 3.41 -8.21
C ALA A 92 -6.25 4.62 -7.59
N LEU A 93 -4.91 4.70 -7.68
CA LEU A 93 -4.15 5.87 -7.24
C LEU A 93 -4.42 7.11 -8.11
N THR A 94 -4.66 6.91 -9.41
CA THR A 94 -4.84 8.02 -10.37
C THR A 94 -6.28 8.52 -10.43
N HIS A 95 -7.27 7.62 -10.35
CA HIS A 95 -8.69 7.94 -10.55
C HIS A 95 -9.52 7.84 -9.26
N GLY A 96 -8.93 7.35 -8.17
CA GLY A 96 -9.66 6.96 -6.97
C GLY A 96 -10.43 5.64 -7.16
N ILE A 97 -11.09 5.20 -6.08
CA ILE A 97 -12.02 4.06 -6.12
C ILE A 97 -13.42 4.61 -6.37
N LEU A 98 -13.98 4.30 -7.54
CA LEU A 98 -15.36 4.68 -7.88
C LEU A 98 -16.32 3.65 -7.31
N ALA A 99 -17.00 4.00 -6.23
CA ALA A 99 -18.03 3.16 -5.63
C ALA A 99 -19.38 3.34 -6.33
N ALA A 100 -20.21 2.30 -6.25
CA ALA A 100 -21.61 2.33 -6.71
C ALA A 100 -22.46 3.37 -5.97
#